data_AF-A0A1I1JW08-F1
#
_entry.id   AF-A0A1I1JW08-F1
#
_cell.length_a   1.000
_cell.length_b   1.000
_cell.length_c   1.000
_cell.angle_alpha   90.00
_cell.angle_beta   90.00
_cell.angle_gamma   90.00
#
_symmetry.space_group_name_H-M   'P 1'
#
loop_
_entity.id
_entity.type
_entity.pdbx_description
1 polymer ?
#
loop_
_entity_poly.entity_id
_entity_poly.type
_entity_poly.pdbx_seq_one_letter_code
_entity_poly.pdbx_strand_id
1 'polypeptide(L)'
;MRQASATAHRPLTAWLHRQHGPVNGVVTFDRRHLYILPTRSGAGFGVLLVAMLLTSLNYNISLGFALTFLLAGIGMACMWMAYRNLLELAVSTGAASPAFVGDVAVFALNVDNADPAARIGLEARTPQSETATLTIDGDSRGTLPLRVPATARGRMKLPRVTFSSRFPFGLFRVWSYADLSLVAFVYPAPEPNAPPLPQVARPDDAEDGTLSVASDDGIDQLRRYRTGDPLHRIAWKHSARTGRMLSRTGTTPRQPGCWLDWDALPPGMDTEARLSRLCAWVLAAGDEFEVGLRLPGVALPPAQGAAHRRACLEALAVWPERRAS
;
A
#
# COMPACT_ATOMS: atom_id res chain seq x y z
N MET A 1 16.97 40.84 -23.98
CA MET A 1 16.23 41.71 -23.04
C MET A 1 15.58 40.85 -21.98
N ARG A 2 15.79 41.21 -20.71
CA ARG A 2 15.47 40.42 -19.51
C ARG A 2 13.97 40.47 -19.16
N GLN A 3 13.53 39.31 -18.66
CA GLN A 3 12.42 38.98 -17.76
C GLN A 3 11.72 40.10 -16.98
N ALA A 4 10.39 39.95 -16.82
CA ALA A 4 9.57 40.02 -15.60
C ALA A 4 8.10 40.24 -16.04
N SER A 5 7.05 39.66 -15.46
CA SER A 5 6.82 39.27 -14.07
C SER A 5 5.60 38.34 -14.04
N ALA A 6 5.77 37.12 -13.54
CA ALA A 6 4.65 36.27 -13.11
C ALA A 6 4.57 36.37 -11.58
N THR A 7 3.53 37.02 -11.09
CA THR A 7 3.25 37.26 -9.68
C THR A 7 2.89 35.94 -9.02
N ALA A 8 3.87 35.32 -8.35
CA ALA A 8 3.66 34.09 -7.60
C ALA A 8 2.88 34.40 -6.32
N HIS A 9 1.58 34.12 -6.33
CA HIS A 9 0.77 34.02 -5.12
C HIS A 9 1.30 32.88 -4.24
N ARG A 10 2.13 33.20 -3.25
CA ARG A 10 2.44 32.28 -2.14
C ARG A 10 1.22 32.25 -1.21
N PRO A 11 0.53 31.11 -1.03
CA PRO A 11 -0.64 31.09 -0.16
C PRO A 11 -0.22 31.22 1.31
N LEU A 12 -1.09 31.86 2.10
CA LEU A 12 -1.08 32.03 3.57
C LEU A 12 -0.99 30.72 4.39
N THR A 13 -0.82 29.57 3.75
CA THR A 13 -0.83 28.24 4.38
C THR A 13 0.45 27.93 5.17
N ALA A 14 1.55 28.65 4.91
CA ALA A 14 2.85 28.38 5.52
C ALA A 14 2.86 28.48 7.06
N TRP A 15 2.02 29.34 7.64
CA TRP A 15 1.95 29.58 9.09
C TRP A 15 1.04 28.58 9.82
N LEU A 16 0.13 27.92 9.11
CA LEU A 16 -0.79 26.88 9.64
C LEU A 16 -0.09 25.51 9.79
N HIS A 17 1.21 25.44 9.50
CA HIS A 17 2.01 24.22 9.47
C HIS A 17 2.72 23.90 10.80
N ARG A 18 2.09 24.15 11.96
CA ARG A 18 2.61 23.53 13.19
C ARG A 18 2.43 22.02 13.10
N GLN A 19 3.56 21.33 13.08
CA GLN A 19 3.66 19.87 13.03
C GLN A 19 3.11 19.31 14.35
N HIS A 20 2.03 18.55 14.28
CA HIS A 20 1.77 17.51 15.26
C HIS A 20 2.24 16.21 14.65
N GLY A 21 3.48 15.86 14.99
CA GLY A 21 3.96 14.51 14.78
C GLY A 21 3.16 13.54 15.66
N PRO A 22 3.06 12.26 15.28
CA PRO A 22 2.31 11.27 16.02
C PRO A 22 2.92 11.10 17.41
N VAL A 23 2.08 11.11 18.45
CA VAL A 23 2.49 10.73 19.81
C VAL A 23 2.18 9.24 19.92
N ASN A 24 3.21 8.39 20.08
CA ASN A 24 3.08 6.93 20.09
C ASN A 24 2.45 6.32 18.83
N GLY A 25 2.65 6.93 17.64
CA GLY A 25 2.07 6.43 16.38
C GLY A 25 0.59 6.77 16.17
N VAL A 26 -0.02 7.51 17.11
CA VAL A 26 -1.41 7.96 17.04
C VAL A 26 -1.45 9.48 16.96
N VAL A 27 -2.31 10.00 16.10
CA VAL A 27 -2.63 11.43 15.98
C VAL A 27 -4.06 11.62 16.45
N THR A 28 -4.24 12.34 17.55
CA THR A 28 -5.56 12.75 18.03
C THR A 28 -5.87 14.17 17.57
N PHE A 29 -7.08 14.39 17.05
CA PHE A 29 -7.50 15.72 16.63
C PHE A 29 -7.99 16.55 17.82
N ASP A 30 -7.07 17.30 18.42
CA ASP A 30 -7.38 18.26 19.49
C ASP A 30 -7.98 19.58 18.97
N ARG A 31 -8.68 20.29 19.85
CA ARG A 31 -9.38 21.57 19.63
C ARG A 31 -8.51 22.63 18.97
N ARG A 32 -7.21 22.63 19.26
CA ARG A 32 -6.26 23.66 18.82
C ARG A 32 -5.89 23.58 17.33
N HIS A 33 -6.22 22.49 16.65
CA HIS A 33 -5.79 22.23 15.26
C HIS A 33 -6.95 21.94 14.31
N LEU A 34 -8.17 22.18 14.77
CA LEU A 34 -9.38 22.10 13.96
C LEU A 34 -9.64 23.47 13.33
N TYR A 35 -9.65 23.47 12.00
CA TYR A 35 -9.97 24.67 11.22
C TYR A 35 -11.37 24.52 10.65
N ILE A 36 -12.19 25.57 10.79
CA ILE A 36 -13.56 25.63 10.29
C ILE A 36 -13.64 26.78 9.30
N LEU A 37 -14.16 26.52 8.10
CA LEU A 37 -14.41 27.55 7.11
C LEU A 37 -15.78 27.34 6.45
N PRO A 38 -16.57 28.39 6.19
CA PRO A 38 -17.76 28.26 5.38
C PRO A 38 -17.39 27.79 3.97
N THR A 39 -18.20 26.89 3.42
CA THR A 39 -18.11 26.47 2.02
C THR A 39 -18.74 27.53 1.12
N ARG A 40 -18.77 27.30 -0.20
CA ARG A 40 -19.49 28.18 -1.14
C ARG A 40 -20.98 28.27 -0.81
N SER A 41 -21.62 27.16 -0.46
CA SER A 41 -23.02 27.14 -0.03
C SER A 41 -23.20 27.79 1.35
N GLY A 42 -22.27 27.59 2.28
CA GLY A 42 -22.27 28.29 3.57
C GLY A 42 -22.14 29.81 3.45
N ALA A 43 -21.27 30.28 2.56
CA ALA A 43 -21.15 31.71 2.26
C ALA A 43 -22.44 32.27 1.63
N GLY A 44 -23.02 31.55 0.66
CA GLY A 44 -24.31 31.93 0.07
C GLY A 44 -25.44 31.99 1.10
N PHE A 45 -25.49 31.02 2.01
CA PHE A 45 -26.43 31.00 3.13
C PHE A 45 -26.24 32.21 4.06
N GLY A 46 -24.99 32.56 4.38
CA GLY A 46 -24.68 33.76 5.17
C GLY A 46 -25.13 35.06 4.48
N VAL A 47 -24.89 35.20 3.17
CA VAL A 47 -25.37 36.36 2.38
C VAL A 47 -26.89 36.44 2.39
N LEU A 48 -27.58 35.31 2.21
CA LEU A 48 -29.04 35.24 2.27
C LEU A 48 -29.57 35.69 3.64
N LEU A 49 -28.96 35.22 4.74
CA LEU A 49 -29.32 35.64 6.09
C LEU A 49 -29.18 37.16 6.29
N VAL A 50 -28.08 37.75 5.79
CA VAL A 50 -27.88 39.20 5.85
C VAL A 50 -28.94 39.94 5.04
N ALA A 51 -29.25 39.47 3.83
CA ALA A 51 -30.29 40.07 2.99
C ALA A 51 -31.69 39.98 3.65
N MET A 52 -32.03 38.84 4.22
CA MET A 52 -33.29 38.66 4.96
C MET A 52 -33.35 39.56 6.20
N LEU A 53 -32.24 39.70 6.92
CA LEU A 53 -32.17 40.58 8.09
C LEU A 53 -32.38 42.05 7.68
N LEU A 54 -31.68 42.51 6.64
CA LEU A 54 -31.81 43.88 6.13
C LEU A 54 -33.23 44.16 5.60
N THR A 55 -33.84 43.19 4.93
CA THR A 55 -35.23 43.29 4.45
C THR A 55 -36.19 43.39 5.64
N SER A 56 -36.02 42.53 6.65
CA SER A 56 -36.87 42.53 7.84
C SER A 56 -36.71 43.82 8.65
N LEU A 57 -35.50 44.38 8.72
CA LEU A 57 -35.21 45.68 9.31
C LEU A 57 -35.88 46.83 8.54
N ASN A 58 -35.80 46.81 7.22
CA ASN A 58 -36.35 47.87 6.38
C ASN A 58 -37.88 47.92 6.45
N TYR A 59 -38.54 46.76 6.42
CA TYR A 59 -40.01 46.66 6.42
C TYR A 59 -40.62 46.43 7.81
N ASN A 60 -39.80 46.34 8.86
CA ASN A 60 -40.23 46.04 10.24
C ASN A 60 -41.14 44.80 10.35
N ILE A 61 -40.81 43.73 9.62
CA ILE A 61 -41.60 42.50 9.57
C ILE A 61 -41.13 41.54 10.67
N SER A 62 -41.89 41.44 11.77
CA SER A 62 -41.58 40.57 12.92
C SER A 62 -41.33 39.11 12.55
N LEU A 63 -42.12 38.56 11.60
CA LEU A 63 -41.96 37.17 11.13
C LEU A 63 -40.64 36.95 10.39
N GLY A 64 -40.15 37.98 9.68
CA GLY A 64 -38.89 37.93 8.95
C GLY A 64 -37.69 37.82 9.91
N PHE A 65 -37.72 38.53 11.03
CA PHE A 65 -36.73 38.37 12.10
C PHE A 65 -36.76 36.97 12.70
N ALA A 66 -37.94 36.45 13.05
CA ALA A 66 -38.09 35.13 13.65
C ALA A 66 -37.50 34.03 12.75
N LEU A 67 -37.82 34.06 11.45
CA LEU A 67 -37.29 33.11 10.48
C LEU A 67 -35.77 33.26 10.32
N THR A 68 -35.26 34.49 10.17
CA THR A 68 -33.82 34.76 10.01
C THR A 68 -33.01 34.24 11.21
N PHE A 69 -33.47 34.49 12.44
CA PHE A 69 -32.79 34.00 13.64
C PHE A 69 -32.90 32.50 13.81
N LEU A 70 -34.02 31.88 13.43
CA LEU A 70 -34.16 30.42 13.41
C LEU A 70 -33.14 29.78 12.48
N LEU A 71 -33.03 30.27 11.24
CA LEU A 71 -32.05 29.80 10.26
C LEU A 71 -30.62 30.04 10.73
N ALA A 72 -30.33 31.20 11.34
CA ALA A 72 -29.01 31.47 11.92
C ALA A 72 -28.66 30.49 13.05
N GLY A 73 -29.64 30.15 13.91
CA GLY A 73 -29.49 29.13 14.96
C GLY A 73 -29.21 27.74 14.38
N ILE A 74 -29.91 27.34 13.32
CA ILE A 74 -29.63 26.11 12.58
C ILE A 74 -28.20 26.14 12.01
N GLY A 75 -27.79 27.26 11.40
CA GLY A 75 -26.43 27.44 10.89
C GLY A 75 -25.36 27.26 11.97
N MET A 76 -25.56 27.85 13.16
CA MET A 76 -24.65 27.65 14.30
C MET A 76 -24.64 26.20 14.79
N ALA A 77 -25.79 25.54 14.86
CA ALA A 77 -25.87 24.12 15.20
C ALA A 77 -25.13 23.24 14.19
N CYS A 78 -25.21 23.56 12.89
CA CYS A 78 -24.47 22.87 11.84
C CYS A 78 -22.95 23.05 12.01
N MET A 79 -22.51 24.27 12.32
CA MET A 79 -21.10 24.56 12.59
C MET A 79 -20.59 23.75 13.80
N TRP A 80 -21.38 23.69 14.88
CA TRP A 80 -21.07 22.91 16.06
C TRP A 80 -21.01 21.40 15.77
N MET A 81 -21.96 20.87 15.00
CA MET A 81 -21.99 19.46 14.63
C MET A 81 -20.80 19.09 13.72
N ALA A 82 -20.45 19.96 12.77
CA ALA A 82 -19.28 19.79 11.92
C ALA A 82 -17.97 19.78 12.74
N TYR A 83 -17.87 20.65 13.74
CA TYR A 83 -16.73 20.70 14.67
C TYR A 83 -16.63 19.42 15.49
N ARG A 84 -17.73 19.01 16.13
CA ARG A 84 -17.79 17.77 16.91
C ARG A 84 -17.46 16.55 16.08
N ASN A 85 -17.76 16.54 14.78
CA ASN A 85 -17.54 15.39 13.92
C ASN A 85 -16.05 14.98 13.79
N LEU A 86 -15.11 15.94 13.84
CA LEU A 86 -13.67 15.66 13.79
C LEU A 86 -12.99 15.72 15.18
N LEU A 87 -13.63 16.33 16.17
CA LEU A 87 -13.04 16.52 17.49
C LEU A 87 -12.76 15.19 18.20
N GLU A 88 -11.58 15.06 18.83
CA GLU A 88 -11.15 13.89 19.62
C GLU A 88 -11.08 12.57 18.84
N LEU A 89 -11.11 12.64 17.51
CA LEU A 89 -10.91 11.48 16.66
C LEU A 89 -9.43 11.05 16.72
N ALA A 90 -9.19 9.76 16.97
CA ALA A 90 -7.85 9.20 17.00
C ALA A 90 -7.55 8.48 15.69
N VAL A 91 -6.46 8.84 15.03
CA VAL A 91 -6.02 8.24 13.77
C VAL A 91 -4.66 7.58 13.99
N SER A 92 -4.53 6.32 13.57
CA SER A 92 -3.30 5.54 13.67
C SER A 92 -2.93 4.89 12.34
N THR A 93 -1.67 4.49 12.23
CA THR A 93 -1.17 3.78 11.05
C THR A 93 -1.71 2.35 11.01
N GLY A 94 -2.35 1.97 9.90
CA GLY A 94 -2.68 0.57 9.59
C GLY A 94 -1.65 -0.05 8.66
N ALA A 95 -2.07 -1.07 7.90
CA ALA A 95 -1.24 -1.74 6.92
C ALA A 95 -1.00 -0.87 5.67
N ALA A 96 0.21 -0.93 5.12
CA ALA A 96 0.53 -0.38 3.82
C ALA A 96 0.72 -1.53 2.82
N SER A 97 -0.11 -1.57 1.79
CA SER A 97 0.01 -2.57 0.74
C SER A 97 1.06 -2.12 -0.27
N PRO A 98 2.07 -2.95 -0.57
CA PRO A 98 3.04 -2.65 -1.63
C PRO A 98 2.35 -2.65 -3.00
N ALA A 99 2.91 -1.91 -3.95
CA ALA A 99 2.40 -1.80 -5.31
C ALA A 99 3.55 -1.86 -6.33
N PHE A 100 3.23 -2.08 -7.60
CA PHE A 100 4.20 -1.94 -8.68
C PHE A 100 4.17 -0.51 -9.23
N VAL A 101 5.25 -0.09 -9.90
CA VAL A 101 5.26 1.18 -10.63
C VAL A 101 4.13 1.17 -11.68
N GLY A 102 3.30 2.20 -11.68
CA GLY A 102 2.12 2.31 -12.54
C GLY A 102 0.81 1.90 -11.86
N ASP A 103 0.88 1.16 -10.76
CA ASP A 103 -0.28 0.77 -9.96
C ASP A 103 -0.58 1.78 -8.84
N VAL A 104 -1.51 1.42 -7.95
CA VAL A 104 -1.95 2.23 -6.82
C VAL A 104 -1.54 1.57 -5.51
N ALA A 105 -0.73 2.26 -4.72
CA ALA A 105 -0.42 1.88 -3.35
C ALA A 105 -1.61 2.21 -2.44
N VAL A 106 -1.95 1.29 -1.53
CA VAL A 106 -3.06 1.48 -0.58
C VAL A 106 -2.50 1.58 0.83
N PHE A 107 -2.75 2.74 1.45
CA PHE A 107 -2.40 2.99 2.84
C PHE A 107 -3.67 2.92 3.69
N ALA A 108 -3.79 1.88 4.51
CA ALA A 108 -4.90 1.75 5.44
C ALA A 108 -4.67 2.65 6.67
N LEU A 109 -5.55 3.61 6.89
CA LEU A 109 -5.54 4.47 8.08
C LEU A 109 -6.61 3.96 9.04
N ASN A 110 -6.21 3.63 10.26
CA ASN A 110 -7.15 3.20 11.29
C ASN A 110 -7.68 4.42 12.01
N VAL A 111 -9.00 4.53 12.10
CA VAL A 111 -9.70 5.63 12.75
C VAL A 111 -10.49 5.06 13.92
N ASP A 112 -10.23 5.56 15.11
CA ASP A 112 -10.86 5.14 16.36
C ASP A 112 -11.76 6.26 16.88
N ASN A 113 -13.05 5.95 17.04
CA ASN A 113 -14.05 6.85 17.60
C ASN A 113 -14.44 6.37 19.00
N ALA A 114 -13.93 7.05 20.02
CA ALA A 114 -14.25 6.80 21.41
C ALA A 114 -15.47 7.58 21.92
N ASP A 115 -16.13 8.38 21.07
CA ASP A 115 -17.38 9.08 21.41
C ASP A 115 -18.56 8.18 21.02
N PRO A 116 -19.61 8.08 21.87
CA PRO A 116 -20.85 7.38 21.53
C PRO A 116 -21.58 7.99 20.32
N ALA A 117 -21.28 9.23 19.94
CA ALA A 117 -21.80 9.82 18.71
C ALA A 117 -21.06 9.29 17.46
N ALA A 118 -21.84 8.92 16.43
CA ALA A 118 -21.29 8.53 15.14
C ALA A 118 -20.58 9.69 14.44
N ARG A 119 -19.50 9.39 13.71
CA ARG A 119 -18.73 10.32 12.89
C ARG A 119 -19.04 10.10 11.42
N ILE A 120 -19.72 11.06 10.80
CA ILE A 120 -20.36 10.90 9.49
C ILE A 120 -19.58 11.64 8.41
N GLY A 121 -19.35 10.98 7.27
CA GLY A 121 -18.73 11.62 6.10
C GLY A 121 -17.36 12.20 6.43
N LEU A 122 -16.52 11.40 7.09
CA LEU A 122 -15.10 11.69 7.25
C LEU A 122 -14.43 11.47 5.89
N GLU A 123 -13.79 12.51 5.38
CA GLU A 123 -12.99 12.47 4.16
C GLU A 123 -11.52 12.50 4.56
N ALA A 124 -10.67 11.67 3.96
CA ALA A 124 -9.23 11.91 4.00
C ALA A 124 -8.62 11.91 2.62
N ARG A 125 -7.65 12.81 2.44
CA ARG A 125 -6.95 12.98 1.18
C ARG A 125 -5.53 13.45 1.39
N THR A 126 -4.68 13.11 0.44
CA THR A 126 -3.36 13.71 0.25
C THR A 126 -3.35 14.49 -1.07
N PRO A 127 -2.30 15.28 -1.36
CA PRO A 127 -2.21 16.01 -2.62
C PRO A 127 -2.27 15.11 -3.87
N GLN A 128 -1.84 13.85 -3.74
CA GLN A 128 -1.69 12.90 -4.84
C GLN A 128 -2.75 11.79 -4.83
N SER A 129 -3.54 11.65 -3.76
CA SER A 129 -4.52 10.57 -3.63
C SER A 129 -5.91 11.00 -4.06
N GLU A 130 -6.72 9.98 -4.36
CA GLU A 130 -8.18 10.11 -4.35
C GLU A 130 -8.68 10.42 -2.93
N THR A 131 -9.89 10.96 -2.86
CA THR A 131 -10.54 11.24 -1.56
C THR A 131 -11.20 9.97 -1.06
N ALA A 132 -10.69 9.42 0.04
CA ALA A 132 -11.33 8.31 0.72
C ALA A 132 -12.40 8.84 1.67
N THR A 133 -13.52 8.12 1.79
CA THR A 133 -14.63 8.50 2.67
C THR A 133 -14.97 7.36 3.62
N LEU A 134 -15.37 7.72 4.85
CA LEU A 134 -15.75 6.77 5.88
C LEU A 134 -16.79 7.39 6.81
N THR A 135 -17.76 6.58 7.22
CA THR A 135 -18.66 6.87 8.33
C THR A 135 -18.41 5.81 9.39
N ILE A 136 -18.30 6.23 10.64
CA ILE A 136 -17.95 5.40 11.80
C ILE A 136 -19.06 5.57 12.83
N ASP A 137 -19.60 4.48 13.35
CA ASP A 137 -20.61 4.54 14.41
C ASP A 137 -19.97 4.95 15.76
N GLY A 138 -20.81 5.21 16.76
CA GLY A 138 -20.34 5.46 18.12
C GLY A 138 -19.51 4.29 18.67
N ASP A 139 -18.49 4.60 19.47
CA ASP A 139 -17.66 3.60 20.16
C ASP A 139 -17.09 2.51 19.23
N SER A 140 -16.73 2.89 18.00
CA SER A 140 -16.34 1.96 16.95
C SER A 140 -15.08 2.39 16.22
N ARG A 141 -14.50 1.43 15.51
CA ARG A 141 -13.27 1.60 14.71
C ARG A 141 -13.56 1.35 13.26
N GLY A 142 -12.97 2.16 12.40
CA GLY A 142 -13.03 2.01 10.95
C GLY A 142 -11.67 2.09 10.31
N THR A 143 -11.55 1.52 9.12
CA THR A 143 -10.33 1.61 8.30
C THR A 143 -10.63 2.43 7.06
N LEU A 144 -9.83 3.45 6.82
CA LEU A 144 -9.91 4.32 5.65
C LEU A 144 -8.78 3.96 4.66
N PRO A 145 -9.09 3.33 3.51
CA PRO A 145 -8.08 2.98 2.52
C PRO A 145 -7.73 4.18 1.65
N LEU A 146 -6.54 4.75 1.83
CA LEU A 146 -6.05 5.84 1.01
C LEU A 146 -5.29 5.30 -0.21
N ARG A 147 -5.80 5.61 -1.40
CA ARG A 147 -5.26 5.17 -2.69
C ARG A 147 -4.30 6.21 -3.27
N VAL A 148 -3.01 5.90 -3.35
CA VAL A 148 -1.96 6.82 -3.84
C VAL A 148 -1.30 6.19 -5.08
N PRO A 149 -1.24 6.90 -6.22
CA PRO A 149 -0.60 6.37 -7.43
C PRO A 149 0.91 6.20 -7.23
N ALA A 150 1.44 5.03 -7.59
CA ALA A 150 2.83 4.66 -7.43
C ALA A 150 3.63 4.98 -8.71
N THR A 151 4.19 6.19 -8.79
CA THR A 151 4.86 6.68 -10.00
C THR A 151 6.34 6.31 -10.12
N ALA A 152 7.01 6.00 -9.02
CA ALA A 152 8.43 5.67 -8.99
C ALA A 152 8.71 4.54 -8.00
N ARG A 153 9.68 3.68 -8.34
CA ARG A 153 10.10 2.58 -7.46
C ARG A 153 10.76 3.09 -6.19
N GLY A 154 10.74 2.27 -5.15
CA GLY A 154 11.42 2.52 -3.88
C GLY A 154 10.46 2.64 -2.70
N ARG A 155 10.92 3.32 -1.65
CA ARG A 155 10.13 3.54 -0.44
C ARG A 155 9.24 4.76 -0.62
N MET A 156 7.95 4.55 -0.78
CA MET A 156 6.96 5.61 -0.81
C MET A 156 6.51 5.93 0.62
N LYS A 157 6.90 7.10 1.12
CA LYS A 157 6.35 7.62 2.38
C LYS A 157 4.97 8.19 2.11
N LEU A 158 4.02 7.89 2.99
CA LEU A 158 2.72 8.51 2.97
C LEU A 158 2.87 10.03 3.19
N PRO A 159 2.48 10.89 2.24
CA PRO A 159 2.48 12.32 2.46
C PRO A 159 1.43 12.71 3.51
N ARG A 160 1.56 13.92 4.05
CA ARG A 160 0.63 14.46 5.06
C ARG A 160 -0.83 14.31 4.63
N VAL A 161 -1.62 13.67 5.47
CA VAL A 161 -3.03 13.41 5.21
C VAL A 161 -3.86 14.56 5.77
N THR A 162 -4.79 15.07 4.96
CA THR A 162 -5.80 16.03 5.39
C THR A 162 -7.09 15.28 5.65
N PHE A 163 -7.54 15.28 6.90
CA PHE A 163 -8.86 14.81 7.29
C PHE A 163 -9.83 15.98 7.24
N SER A 164 -10.99 15.81 6.61
CA SER A 164 -12.01 16.84 6.58
C SER A 164 -13.42 16.27 6.65
N SER A 165 -14.38 17.06 7.07
CA SER A 165 -15.79 16.74 6.94
C SER A 165 -16.60 17.96 6.57
N ARG A 166 -17.72 17.71 5.90
CA ARG A 166 -18.73 18.68 5.49
C ARG A 166 -20.10 18.40 6.13
N PHE A 167 -20.18 17.41 7.01
CA PHE A 167 -21.42 17.05 7.69
C PHE A 167 -21.89 18.22 8.59
N PRO A 168 -23.21 18.50 8.71
CA PRO A 168 -24.33 17.79 8.09
C PRO A 168 -24.74 18.29 6.69
N PHE A 169 -24.93 19.60 6.51
CA PHE A 169 -25.51 20.16 5.27
C PHE A 169 -24.48 20.74 4.30
N GLY A 170 -23.18 20.53 4.54
CA GLY A 170 -22.14 21.08 3.70
C GLY A 170 -21.96 22.60 3.78
N LEU A 171 -22.55 23.27 4.78
CA LEU A 171 -22.38 24.71 5.00
C LEU A 171 -20.98 25.06 5.50
N PHE A 172 -20.39 24.19 6.33
CA PHE A 172 -19.06 24.36 6.89
C PHE A 172 -18.18 23.18 6.49
N ARG A 173 -16.91 23.47 6.25
CA ARG A 173 -15.87 22.46 6.13
C ARG A 173 -14.98 22.55 7.34
N VAL A 174 -14.88 21.45 8.08
CA VAL A 174 -13.91 21.29 9.15
C VAL A 174 -12.78 20.42 8.65
N TRP A 175 -11.54 20.79 8.93
CA TRP A 175 -10.39 19.96 8.59
C TRP A 175 -9.30 20.02 9.66
N SER A 176 -8.53 18.94 9.69
CA SER A 176 -7.30 18.79 10.45
C SER A 176 -6.28 18.03 9.61
N TYR A 177 -5.03 18.07 10.04
CA TYR A 177 -3.97 17.35 9.38
C TYR A 177 -3.43 16.25 10.29
N ALA A 178 -3.18 15.08 9.72
CA ALA A 178 -2.46 13.99 10.36
C ALA A 178 -1.15 13.75 9.62
N ASP A 179 -0.04 13.81 10.34
CA ASP A 179 1.26 13.38 9.84
C ASP A 179 1.53 11.97 10.36
N LEU A 180 1.41 10.98 9.46
CA LEU A 180 1.52 9.57 9.80
C LEU A 180 2.76 9.01 9.11
N SER A 181 3.71 8.51 9.90
CA SER A 181 4.95 7.93 9.39
C SER A 181 4.71 6.49 8.89
N LEU A 182 4.01 6.37 7.76
CA LEU A 182 3.74 5.09 7.09
C LEU A 182 4.51 5.00 5.78
N VAL A 183 5.07 3.83 5.47
CA VAL A 183 5.89 3.59 4.28
C VAL A 183 5.38 2.36 3.53
N ALA A 184 5.17 2.50 2.23
CA ALA A 184 4.90 1.39 1.32
C ALA A 184 6.11 1.15 0.42
N PHE A 185 6.33 -0.10 0.02
CA PHE A 185 7.31 -0.43 -1.01
C PHE A 185 6.65 -0.39 -2.39
N VAL A 186 7.31 0.29 -3.33
CA VAL A 186 6.94 0.29 -4.74
C VAL A 186 7.96 -0.52 -5.52
N TYR A 187 7.53 -1.67 -6.02
CA TYR A 187 8.34 -2.58 -6.82
C TYR A 187 8.43 -2.08 -8.27
N PRO A 188 9.51 -2.40 -9.01
CA PRO A 188 9.58 -2.11 -10.45
C PRO A 188 8.40 -2.72 -11.20
N ALA A 189 7.89 -2.06 -12.24
CA ALA A 189 6.85 -2.66 -13.08
C ALA A 189 7.40 -3.93 -13.76
N PRO A 190 6.73 -5.09 -13.66
CA PRO A 190 7.20 -6.30 -14.32
C PRO A 190 7.19 -6.12 -15.84
N GLU A 191 8.22 -6.64 -16.51
CA GLU A 191 8.29 -6.61 -17.98
C GLU A 191 7.11 -7.39 -18.59
N PRO A 192 6.33 -6.77 -19.51
CA PRO A 192 5.27 -7.47 -20.19
C PRO A 192 5.85 -8.53 -21.13
N ASN A 193 5.32 -9.76 -21.07
CA ASN A 193 5.79 -10.90 -21.87
C ASN A 193 7.30 -11.17 -21.70
N ALA A 194 7.78 -11.13 -20.45
CA ALA A 194 9.15 -11.47 -20.14
C ALA A 194 9.54 -12.86 -20.69
N PRO A 195 10.80 -13.04 -21.12
CA PRO A 195 11.30 -14.36 -21.52
C PRO A 195 11.14 -15.36 -20.37
N PRO A 196 11.03 -16.68 -20.67
CA PRO A 196 10.90 -17.69 -19.64
C PRO A 196 12.06 -17.62 -18.64
N LEU A 197 11.80 -18.07 -17.42
CA LEU A 197 12.82 -18.18 -16.38
C LEU A 197 14.06 -18.89 -16.96
N PRO A 198 15.28 -18.38 -16.71
CA PRO A 198 16.49 -19.04 -17.14
C PRO A 198 16.53 -20.43 -16.48
N GLN A 199 16.28 -21.47 -17.28
CA GLN A 199 16.40 -22.84 -16.82
C GLN A 199 17.88 -23.09 -16.54
N VAL A 200 18.18 -23.54 -15.32
CA VAL A 200 19.51 -24.04 -14.99
C VAL A 200 19.74 -25.23 -15.92
N ALA A 201 20.71 -25.12 -16.83
CA ALA A 201 21.20 -26.26 -17.59
C ALA A 201 21.51 -27.39 -16.61
N ARG A 202 20.81 -28.50 -16.77
CA ARG A 202 21.11 -29.72 -16.02
C ARG A 202 22.56 -30.10 -16.36
N PRO A 203 23.44 -30.38 -15.38
CA PRO A 203 24.82 -30.77 -15.67
C PRO A 203 24.98 -32.14 -16.35
N ASP A 204 23.93 -32.73 -16.94
CA ASP A 204 23.95 -34.08 -17.53
C ASP A 204 24.04 -34.07 -19.08
N ASP A 205 24.01 -32.92 -19.75
CA ASP A 205 24.12 -32.87 -21.22
C ASP A 205 25.58 -32.70 -21.72
N ALA A 206 26.54 -33.16 -20.92
CA ALA A 206 27.94 -33.31 -21.34
C ALA A 206 28.32 -34.81 -21.26
N GLU A 207 28.29 -35.44 -22.44
CA GLU A 207 29.10 -36.60 -22.83
C GLU A 207 29.28 -37.71 -21.78
N ASP A 208 28.37 -38.69 -21.75
CA ASP A 208 28.78 -40.09 -21.94
C ASP A 208 27.57 -41.03 -22.13
N GLY A 209 27.68 -41.91 -23.12
CA GLY A 209 26.64 -42.83 -23.57
C GLY A 209 26.26 -43.90 -22.55
N THR A 210 25.38 -43.57 -21.60
CA THR A 210 24.60 -44.56 -20.87
C THR A 210 23.12 -44.33 -21.06
N LEU A 211 22.46 -45.33 -21.67
CA LEU A 211 21.02 -45.42 -21.85
C LEU A 211 20.32 -45.36 -20.49
N SER A 212 19.91 -44.16 -20.10
CA SER A 212 18.99 -43.97 -18.99
C SER A 212 17.59 -44.26 -19.51
N VAL A 213 17.08 -45.46 -19.23
CA VAL A 213 15.69 -45.83 -19.51
C VAL A 213 14.81 -44.96 -18.63
N ALA A 214 14.23 -43.92 -19.22
CA ALA A 214 13.16 -43.14 -18.64
C ALA A 214 12.00 -44.08 -18.32
N SER A 215 11.79 -44.32 -17.02
CA SER A 215 10.57 -44.95 -16.50
C SER A 215 9.69 -43.83 -15.96
N ASP A 216 8.41 -43.90 -16.29
CA ASP A 216 7.31 -42.93 -16.06
C ASP A 216 6.99 -42.60 -14.58
N ASP A 217 7.88 -42.89 -13.65
CA ASP A 217 7.76 -42.53 -12.24
C ASP A 217 9.13 -42.05 -11.76
N GLY A 218 9.21 -40.77 -11.38
CA GLY A 218 10.43 -40.02 -11.10
C GLY A 218 11.56 -40.83 -10.43
N ILE A 219 12.75 -40.71 -11.01
CA ILE A 219 14.08 -41.20 -10.62
C ILE A 219 14.20 -41.62 -9.14
N ASP A 220 13.70 -42.81 -8.80
CA ASP A 220 13.77 -43.37 -7.46
C ASP A 220 14.89 -44.40 -7.44
N GLN A 221 16.07 -44.06 -6.91
CA GLN A 221 17.16 -45.02 -6.74
C GLN A 221 16.71 -46.10 -5.73
N LEU A 222 16.46 -47.31 -6.20
CA LEU A 222 16.11 -48.45 -5.34
C LEU A 222 17.38 -49.05 -4.73
N ARG A 223 17.49 -49.05 -3.40
CA ARG A 223 18.55 -49.79 -2.68
C ARG A 223 17.97 -50.97 -1.92
N ARG A 224 18.80 -51.96 -1.57
CA ARG A 224 18.38 -53.05 -0.67
C ARG A 224 17.99 -52.49 0.71
N TYR A 225 16.81 -52.88 1.18
CA TYR A 225 16.33 -52.51 2.51
C TYR A 225 17.36 -52.86 3.58
N ARG A 226 17.67 -51.91 4.46
CA ARG A 226 18.46 -52.13 5.67
C ARG A 226 17.56 -52.03 6.90
N THR A 227 17.85 -52.85 7.90
CA THR A 227 17.17 -52.81 9.18
C THR A 227 17.29 -51.40 9.78
N GLY A 228 16.16 -50.69 9.89
CA GLY A 228 16.09 -49.28 10.30
C GLY A 228 15.47 -48.35 9.25
N ASP A 229 15.34 -48.79 7.99
CA ASP A 229 14.63 -48.02 6.97
C ASP A 229 13.12 -48.04 7.25
N PRO A 230 12.40 -46.89 7.14
CA PRO A 230 10.99 -46.83 7.48
C PRO A 230 10.12 -47.57 6.46
N LEU A 231 9.12 -48.32 6.95
CA LEU A 231 8.27 -49.23 6.16
C LEU A 231 7.54 -48.55 4.99
N HIS A 232 7.21 -47.27 5.11
CA HIS A 232 6.52 -46.51 4.04
C HIS A 232 7.40 -46.26 2.80
N ARG A 233 8.72 -46.43 2.91
CA ARG A 233 9.65 -46.29 1.77
C ARG A 233 9.88 -47.60 1.03
N ILE A 234 9.27 -48.70 1.43
CA ILE A 234 9.44 -49.99 0.75
C ILE A 234 8.74 -49.94 -0.61
N ALA A 235 9.51 -50.19 -1.67
CA ALA A 235 8.98 -50.32 -3.02
C ALA A 235 8.34 -51.71 -3.17
N TRP A 236 7.15 -51.90 -2.60
CA TRP A 236 6.45 -53.20 -2.57
C TRP A 236 6.32 -53.85 -3.95
N LYS A 237 6.00 -53.06 -4.99
CA LYS A 237 5.87 -53.54 -6.38
C LYS A 237 7.16 -54.12 -6.95
N HIS A 238 8.31 -53.49 -6.66
CA HIS A 238 9.62 -53.98 -7.09
C HIS A 238 10.12 -55.13 -6.19
N SER A 239 9.82 -55.06 -4.89
CA SER A 239 10.22 -56.06 -3.90
C SER A 239 9.53 -57.40 -4.14
N ALA A 240 8.25 -57.38 -4.51
CA ALA A 240 7.49 -58.59 -4.85
C ALA A 240 8.00 -59.27 -6.12
N ARG A 241 8.48 -58.51 -7.11
CA ARG A 241 8.99 -59.05 -8.38
C ARG A 241 10.39 -59.67 -8.28
N THR A 242 11.24 -59.12 -7.41
CA THR A 242 12.64 -59.56 -7.27
C THR A 242 12.88 -60.48 -6.06
N GLY A 243 11.85 -60.70 -5.22
CA GLY A 243 11.95 -61.52 -4.01
C GLY A 243 12.89 -60.94 -2.94
N ARG A 244 13.29 -59.67 -3.09
CA ARG A 244 14.21 -58.97 -2.19
C ARG A 244 13.59 -57.64 -1.81
N MET A 245 13.61 -57.29 -0.52
CA MET A 245 13.04 -56.03 -0.06
C MET A 245 13.88 -54.85 -0.52
N LEU A 246 13.27 -53.96 -1.30
CA LEU A 246 13.87 -52.76 -1.87
C LEU A 246 13.25 -51.52 -1.21
N SER A 247 14.10 -50.61 -0.74
CA SER A 247 13.70 -49.32 -0.22
C SER A 247 13.94 -48.24 -1.29
N ARG A 248 12.97 -47.34 -1.43
CA ARG A 248 13.06 -46.11 -2.22
C ARG A 248 14.03 -45.18 -1.53
N THR A 249 15.17 -44.91 -2.17
CA THR A 249 16.19 -43.99 -1.67
C THR A 249 16.21 -42.67 -2.43
N GLY A 250 15.18 -42.38 -3.24
CA GLY A 250 15.04 -41.09 -3.90
C GLY A 250 15.04 -39.96 -2.87
N THR A 251 16.16 -39.26 -2.78
CA THR A 251 16.14 -37.87 -2.37
C THR A 251 15.19 -37.18 -3.32
N THR A 252 14.13 -36.56 -2.81
CA THR A 252 13.31 -35.66 -3.65
C THR A 252 14.30 -34.76 -4.38
N PRO A 253 14.33 -34.76 -5.73
CA PRO A 253 15.27 -33.92 -6.45
C PRO A 253 14.95 -32.48 -6.06
N ARG A 254 15.78 -31.90 -5.18
CA ARG A 254 15.76 -30.48 -4.90
C ARG A 254 16.14 -29.84 -6.22
N GLN A 255 15.19 -29.19 -6.87
CA GLN A 255 15.49 -28.47 -8.10
C GLN A 255 16.62 -27.48 -7.77
N PRO A 256 17.70 -27.46 -8.54
CA PRO A 256 18.81 -26.55 -8.27
C PRO A 256 18.26 -25.13 -8.28
N GLY A 257 18.52 -24.37 -7.20
CA GLY A 257 18.04 -23.01 -7.06
C GLY A 257 18.44 -22.16 -8.28
N CYS A 258 17.47 -21.47 -8.87
CA CYS A 258 17.68 -20.60 -10.02
C CYS A 258 18.31 -19.28 -9.54
N TRP A 259 19.44 -18.88 -10.10
CA TRP A 259 20.02 -17.57 -9.83
C TRP A 259 19.55 -16.56 -10.87
N LEU A 260 18.87 -15.51 -10.41
CA LEU A 260 18.54 -14.33 -11.21
C LEU A 260 19.69 -13.33 -11.05
N ASP A 261 20.61 -13.34 -12.00
CA ASP A 261 21.83 -12.53 -11.96
C ASP A 261 21.71 -11.28 -12.84
N TRP A 262 22.00 -10.12 -12.27
CA TRP A 262 22.07 -8.85 -12.97
C TRP A 262 23.07 -8.85 -14.12
N ASP A 263 24.21 -9.52 -13.95
CA ASP A 263 25.30 -9.52 -14.93
C ASP A 263 25.06 -10.53 -16.06
N ALA A 264 24.15 -11.48 -15.87
CA ALA A 264 23.73 -12.43 -16.91
C ALA A 264 22.73 -11.82 -17.91
N LEU A 265 22.21 -10.61 -17.64
CA LEU A 265 21.28 -9.91 -18.53
C LEU A 265 22.01 -9.30 -19.75
N PRO A 266 21.35 -9.23 -20.93
CA PRO A 266 21.97 -8.73 -22.15
C PRO A 266 22.67 -7.36 -21.98
N PRO A 267 23.93 -7.21 -22.46
CA PRO A 267 24.63 -5.94 -22.46
C PRO A 267 23.98 -5.03 -23.52
N GLY A 268 23.26 -4.00 -23.07
CA GLY A 268 22.47 -3.09 -23.94
C GLY A 268 21.11 -2.73 -23.35
N MET A 269 20.65 -3.49 -22.36
CA MET A 269 19.45 -3.17 -21.61
C MET A 269 19.71 -2.05 -20.59
N ASP A 270 18.81 -1.07 -20.53
CA ASP A 270 18.84 -0.02 -19.53
C ASP A 270 18.60 -0.59 -18.12
N THR A 271 18.98 0.20 -17.11
CA THR A 271 18.89 -0.20 -15.71
C THR A 271 17.45 -0.53 -15.30
N GLU A 272 16.45 0.21 -15.77
CA GLU A 272 15.05 -0.04 -15.40
C GLU A 272 14.52 -1.30 -16.06
N ALA A 273 14.75 -1.53 -17.36
CA ALA A 273 14.30 -2.75 -18.00
C ALA A 273 14.95 -4.00 -17.39
N ARG A 274 16.22 -3.93 -16.96
CA ARG A 274 16.86 -5.03 -16.20
C ARG A 274 16.11 -5.33 -14.91
N LEU A 275 15.76 -4.31 -14.14
CA LEU A 275 14.97 -4.47 -12.91
C LEU A 275 13.56 -4.99 -13.19
N SER A 276 12.90 -4.52 -14.24
CA SER A 276 11.60 -5.00 -14.70
C SER A 276 11.62 -6.49 -15.09
N ARG A 277 12.68 -6.94 -15.78
CA ARG A 277 12.87 -8.34 -16.13
C ARG A 277 13.10 -9.22 -14.90
N LEU A 278 14.00 -8.80 -14.01
CA LEU A 278 14.25 -9.50 -12.75
C LEU A 278 12.97 -9.57 -11.89
N CYS A 279 12.19 -8.49 -11.85
CA CYS A 279 10.91 -8.46 -11.17
C CYS A 279 9.93 -9.48 -11.79
N ALA A 280 9.80 -9.49 -13.12
CA ALA A 280 8.95 -10.45 -13.82
C ALA A 280 9.36 -11.90 -13.54
N TRP A 281 10.66 -12.20 -13.51
CA TRP A 281 11.18 -13.52 -13.17
C TRP A 281 10.91 -13.91 -11.70
N VAL A 282 11.11 -13.00 -10.75
CA VAL A 282 10.76 -13.25 -9.33
C VAL A 282 9.27 -13.55 -9.17
N LEU A 283 8.40 -12.87 -9.92
CA LEU A 283 6.95 -13.13 -9.90
C LEU A 283 6.60 -14.46 -10.59
N ALA A 284 7.21 -14.76 -11.74
CA ALA A 284 6.99 -15.99 -12.49
C ALA A 284 7.40 -17.25 -11.70
N ALA A 285 8.44 -17.14 -10.87
CA ALA A 285 8.87 -18.22 -9.99
C ALA A 285 7.91 -18.50 -8.82
N GLY A 286 7.00 -17.58 -8.50
CA GLY A 286 6.01 -17.79 -7.45
C GLY A 286 6.63 -18.08 -6.07
N ASP A 287 5.99 -18.95 -5.31
CA ASP A 287 6.41 -19.34 -3.95
C ASP A 287 7.06 -20.74 -3.87
N GLU A 288 7.03 -21.48 -4.98
CA GLU A 288 7.38 -22.91 -5.03
C GLU A 288 8.84 -23.16 -5.45
N PHE A 289 9.43 -22.25 -6.23
CA PHE A 289 10.77 -22.41 -6.75
C PHE A 289 11.82 -21.72 -5.86
N GLU A 290 12.96 -22.38 -5.65
CA GLU A 290 14.10 -21.76 -4.98
C GLU A 290 14.78 -20.77 -5.93
N VAL A 291 14.74 -19.48 -5.59
CA VAL A 291 15.28 -18.42 -6.42
C VAL A 291 16.29 -17.60 -5.64
N GLY A 292 17.51 -17.44 -6.16
CA GLY A 292 18.49 -16.47 -5.66
C GLY A 292 18.43 -15.18 -6.49
N LEU A 293 18.65 -14.03 -5.87
CA LEU A 293 18.73 -12.74 -6.56
C LEU A 293 20.12 -12.15 -6.36
N ARG A 294 20.81 -11.80 -7.45
CA ARG A 294 22.08 -11.10 -7.42
C ARG A 294 21.98 -9.77 -8.16
N LEU A 295 22.15 -8.70 -7.41
CA LEU A 295 22.27 -7.33 -7.89
C LEU A 295 23.68 -6.81 -7.56
N PRO A 296 24.19 -5.78 -8.24
CA PRO A 296 25.47 -5.17 -7.88
C PRO A 296 25.42 -4.67 -6.43
N GLY A 297 26.22 -5.28 -5.55
CA GLY A 297 26.29 -4.95 -4.12
C GLY A 297 25.23 -5.61 -3.21
N VAL A 298 24.28 -6.39 -3.76
CA VAL A 298 23.25 -7.11 -2.97
C VAL A 298 23.10 -8.54 -3.48
N ALA A 299 23.32 -9.53 -2.62
CA ALA A 299 23.11 -10.94 -2.95
C ALA A 299 22.17 -11.61 -1.94
N LEU A 300 21.05 -12.12 -2.45
CA LEU A 300 20.09 -12.90 -1.69
C LEU A 300 20.24 -14.38 -2.12
N PRO A 301 20.61 -15.29 -1.21
CA PRO A 301 20.79 -16.70 -1.56
C PRO A 301 19.47 -17.35 -1.97
N PRO A 302 19.51 -18.46 -2.73
CA PRO A 302 18.32 -19.19 -3.12
C PRO A 302 17.51 -19.64 -1.91
N ALA A 303 16.27 -19.17 -1.86
CA ALA A 303 15.26 -19.62 -0.90
C ALA A 303 13.89 -19.58 -1.57
N GLN A 304 12.87 -20.07 -0.86
CA GLN A 304 11.51 -20.23 -1.36
C GLN A 304 10.49 -19.57 -0.42
N GLY A 305 9.27 -19.37 -0.92
CA GLY A 305 8.14 -18.85 -0.16
C GLY A 305 7.95 -17.33 -0.19
N ALA A 306 6.79 -16.91 0.27
CA ALA A 306 6.30 -15.53 0.14
C ALA A 306 7.18 -14.47 0.81
N ALA A 307 7.82 -14.83 1.93
CA ALA A 307 8.75 -13.94 2.62
C ALA A 307 10.02 -13.67 1.78
N HIS A 308 10.54 -14.69 1.12
CA HIS A 308 11.71 -14.56 0.25
C HIS A 308 11.38 -13.79 -1.03
N ARG A 309 10.25 -14.12 -1.68
CA ARG A 309 9.75 -13.34 -2.83
C ARG A 309 9.63 -11.86 -2.49
N ARG A 310 9.05 -11.53 -1.33
CA ARG A 310 8.95 -10.15 -0.84
C ARG A 310 10.32 -9.51 -0.64
N ALA A 311 11.28 -10.21 -0.02
CA ALA A 311 12.63 -9.69 0.17
C ALA A 311 13.35 -9.38 -1.16
N CYS A 312 13.20 -10.25 -2.16
CA CYS A 312 13.71 -10.01 -3.52
C CYS A 312 13.07 -8.78 -4.17
N LEU A 313 11.75 -8.63 -4.08
CA LEU A 313 11.03 -7.47 -4.63
C LEU A 313 11.40 -6.17 -3.90
N GLU A 314 11.55 -6.20 -2.57
CA GLU A 314 12.02 -5.06 -1.78
C GLU A 314 13.46 -4.65 -2.15
N ALA A 315 14.35 -5.60 -2.40
CA ALA A 315 15.70 -5.33 -2.89
C ALA A 315 15.69 -4.65 -4.26
N LEU A 316 14.86 -5.14 -5.19
CA LEU A 316 14.67 -4.53 -6.52
C LEU A 316 14.07 -3.11 -6.44
N ALA A 317 13.18 -2.86 -5.48
CA ALA A 317 12.59 -1.53 -5.29
C ALA A 317 13.61 -0.48 -4.85
N VAL A 318 14.50 -0.83 -3.92
CA VAL A 318 15.40 0.14 -3.26
C VAL A 318 16.69 0.38 -4.06
N TRP A 319 17.05 -0.51 -4.98
CA TRP A 319 18.32 -0.47 -5.70
C TRP A 319 18.32 0.49 -6.92
N PRO A 320 19.45 1.17 -7.22
CA PRO A 320 20.64 1.36 -6.36
C PRO A 320 20.30 2.44 -5.33
N GLU A 321 20.64 2.25 -4.04
CA GLU A 321 20.17 3.09 -2.91
C GLU A 321 20.07 4.59 -3.26
N ARG A 322 18.89 5.01 -3.73
CA ARG A 322 18.58 6.42 -3.95
C ARG A 322 17.97 6.88 -2.65
N ARG A 323 18.82 7.35 -1.71
CA ARG A 323 18.34 8.00 -0.49
C ARG A 323 17.30 9.03 -0.90
N ALA A 324 16.06 8.85 -0.42
CA ALA A 324 14.98 9.80 -0.63
C ALA A 324 15.44 11.15 -0.05
N SER A 325 15.68 12.13 -0.93
CA SER A 325 15.95 13.53 -0.61
C SER A 325 14.72 14.20 -0.02
#